data_AF-A0A5C7X341-F1
#
_entry.id   AF-A0A5C7X341-F1
#
_cell.length_a   1.000
_cell.length_b   1.000
_cell.length_c   1.000
_cell.angle_alpha   90.00
_cell.angle_beta   90.00
_cell.angle_gamma   90.00
#
_symmetry.space_group_name_H-M   'P 1'
#
loop_
_entity.id
_entity.type
_entity.pdbx_description
1 polymer ?
#
loop_
_entity_poly.entity_id
_entity_poly.type
_entity_poly.pdbx_seq_one_letter_code
_entity_poly.pdbx_strand_id
1 'polypeptide(L)'
;MGSQRPAPPPPEPLTPLIDAHTHLDACGARDAGDVRAMLDRAEAVGVLAAVTIADDLDAARWAVQAADWDPRVYAAVALHPTRAHALTDAARAEIEALAAHPRVVAIGETGMDLYWPGRFDGCARPAQQRESFAWHIELAKRTGKPLMIHNRDADAEVLDVLAAAGAPATVLFSCFWSGPEMARTCVDAGWVLSVFGTVRFRNAHDLRAG
;
A
#
# COMPACT_ATOMS: atom_id res chain seq x y z
N MET A 1 -22.49 -9.75 22.13
CA MET A 1 -22.85 -8.45 21.54
C MET A 1 -21.68 -7.50 21.80
N GLY A 2 -20.75 -7.39 20.86
CA GLY A 2 -19.60 -6.49 21.01
C GLY A 2 -20.08 -5.04 20.98
N SER A 3 -19.69 -4.26 21.99
CA SER A 3 -19.97 -2.83 22.08
C SER A 3 -19.48 -2.13 20.80
N GLN A 4 -20.39 -1.70 19.94
CA GLN A 4 -20.09 -0.72 18.90
C GLN A 4 -19.87 0.61 19.62
N ARG A 5 -18.61 0.88 20.00
CA ARG A 5 -18.25 2.24 20.40
C ARG A 5 -18.55 3.17 19.22
N PRO A 6 -19.25 4.29 19.46
CA PRO A 6 -19.43 5.28 18.42
C PRO A 6 -18.06 5.77 17.94
N ALA A 7 -17.97 6.07 16.63
CA ALA A 7 -16.77 6.69 16.08
C ALA A 7 -16.47 8.01 16.81
N PRO A 8 -15.19 8.35 17.04
CA PRO A 8 -14.84 9.65 17.60
C PRO A 8 -15.37 10.79 16.71
N PRO A 9 -15.64 11.97 17.29
CA PRO A 9 -16.02 13.13 16.49
C PRO A 9 -14.90 13.49 15.49
N PRO A 10 -15.23 14.11 14.35
CA PRO A 10 -14.24 14.59 13.40
C PRO A 10 -13.25 15.56 14.06
N PRO A 11 -11.94 15.48 13.74
CA PRO A 11 -10.96 16.46 14.18
C PRO A 11 -11.19 17.83 13.50
N GLU A 12 -10.46 18.85 13.97
CA GLU A 12 -10.34 20.11 13.23
C GLU A 12 -9.71 19.87 11.84
N PRO A 13 -10.11 20.63 10.81
CA PRO A 13 -9.56 20.47 9.47
C PRO A 13 -8.05 20.65 9.41
N LEU A 14 -7.39 19.75 8.70
CA LEU A 14 -5.96 19.77 8.45
C LEU A 14 -5.63 20.73 7.30
N THR A 15 -4.35 21.06 7.13
CA THR A 15 -3.86 21.60 5.86
C THR A 15 -4.17 20.59 4.75
N PRO A 16 -4.59 21.03 3.55
CA PRO A 16 -4.94 20.14 2.45
C PRO A 16 -3.91 19.03 2.22
N LEU A 17 -4.36 17.77 2.26
CA LEU A 17 -3.50 16.61 2.06
C LEU A 17 -4.19 15.52 1.24
N ILE A 18 -3.38 14.59 0.74
CA ILE A 18 -3.84 13.38 0.04
C ILE A 18 -3.49 12.19 0.92
N ASP A 19 -4.47 11.33 1.17
CA ASP A 19 -4.22 10.04 1.80
C ASP A 19 -3.60 9.09 0.77
N ALA A 20 -2.31 8.87 0.85
CA ALA A 20 -1.58 8.05 -0.11
C ALA A 20 -1.76 6.53 0.11
N HIS A 21 -2.42 6.11 1.19
CA HIS A 21 -2.57 4.68 1.52
C HIS A 21 -3.78 4.41 2.41
N THR A 22 -4.88 3.98 1.80
CA THR A 22 -6.07 3.55 2.54
C THR A 22 -6.67 2.28 1.95
N HIS A 23 -7.43 1.53 2.74
CA HIS A 23 -8.21 0.37 2.28
C HIS A 23 -9.69 0.70 2.51
N LEU A 24 -10.32 1.37 1.54
CA LEU A 24 -11.70 1.86 1.69
C LEU A 24 -12.69 0.70 1.89
N ASP A 25 -12.44 -0.43 1.24
CA ASP A 25 -13.17 -1.69 1.38
C ASP A 25 -13.04 -2.25 2.80
N ALA A 26 -11.83 -2.31 3.36
CA ALA A 26 -11.59 -2.74 4.73
C ALA A 26 -12.19 -1.76 5.76
N CYS A 27 -12.31 -0.48 5.41
CA CYS A 27 -13.05 0.52 6.20
C CYS A 27 -14.58 0.35 6.10
N GLY A 28 -15.07 -0.58 5.28
CA GLY A 28 -16.47 -0.96 5.19
C GLY A 28 -17.21 -0.45 3.96
N ALA A 29 -16.53 0.18 2.99
CA ALA A 29 -17.18 0.62 1.77
C ALA A 29 -17.52 -0.56 0.86
N ARG A 30 -18.76 -0.60 0.37
CA ARG A 30 -19.23 -1.69 -0.51
C ARG A 30 -19.68 -1.20 -1.87
N ASP A 31 -20.15 0.04 -1.94
CA ASP A 31 -20.66 0.66 -3.14
C ASP A 31 -20.24 2.14 -3.27
N ALA A 32 -20.66 2.78 -4.36
CA ALA A 32 -20.38 4.17 -4.66
C ALA A 32 -20.92 5.15 -3.59
N GLY A 33 -22.03 4.82 -2.94
CA GLY A 33 -22.62 5.62 -1.87
C GLY A 33 -21.75 5.63 -0.62
N ASP A 34 -21.25 4.45 -0.23
CA ASP A 34 -20.32 4.32 0.88
C ASP A 34 -19.01 5.08 0.61
N VAL A 35 -18.41 4.90 -0.57
CA VAL A 35 -17.17 5.58 -0.97
C VAL A 35 -17.35 7.09 -0.90
N ARG A 36 -18.43 7.62 -1.50
CA ARG A 36 -18.73 9.05 -1.44
C ARG A 36 -18.88 9.54 0.00
N ALA A 37 -19.65 8.84 0.82
CA ALA A 37 -19.85 9.22 2.21
C ALA A 37 -18.55 9.20 3.03
N MET A 38 -17.61 8.29 2.73
CA MET A 38 -16.29 8.27 3.34
C MET A 38 -15.46 9.48 2.92
N LEU A 39 -15.43 9.81 1.63
CA LEU A 39 -14.65 10.94 1.13
C LEU A 39 -15.23 12.29 1.52
N ASP A 40 -16.56 12.42 1.63
CA ASP A 40 -17.18 13.65 2.14
C ASP A 40 -16.75 13.93 3.58
N ARG A 41 -16.61 12.88 4.41
CA ARG A 41 -16.06 13.02 5.78
C ARG A 41 -14.58 13.36 5.77
N ALA A 42 -13.81 12.77 4.85
CA ALA A 42 -12.38 13.02 4.73
C ALA A 42 -12.10 14.46 4.27
N GLU A 43 -12.85 14.95 3.28
CA GLU A 43 -12.74 16.31 2.75
C GLU A 43 -13.13 17.36 3.79
N ALA A 44 -14.16 17.08 4.60
CA ALA A 44 -14.57 17.95 5.72
C ALA A 44 -13.44 18.21 6.74
N VAL A 45 -12.42 17.35 6.78
CA VAL A 45 -11.23 17.50 7.63
C VAL A 45 -9.94 17.76 6.86
N GLY A 46 -10.03 18.14 5.58
CA GLY A 46 -8.89 18.57 4.76
C GLY A 46 -8.21 17.48 3.92
N VAL A 47 -8.75 16.26 3.87
CA VAL A 47 -8.24 15.18 3.01
C VAL A 47 -8.94 15.25 1.65
N LEU A 48 -8.24 15.72 0.63
CA LEU A 48 -8.83 16.06 -0.67
C LEU A 48 -8.96 14.88 -1.64
N ALA A 49 -8.14 13.85 -1.46
CA ALA A 49 -8.13 12.65 -2.28
C ALA A 49 -7.52 11.48 -1.50
N ALA A 50 -7.81 10.27 -1.97
CA ALA A 50 -7.28 9.04 -1.38
C ALA A 50 -6.81 8.06 -2.47
N VAL A 51 -5.72 7.33 -2.18
CA VAL A 51 -5.28 6.18 -2.96
C VAL A 51 -5.72 4.91 -2.22
N THR A 52 -6.69 4.19 -2.78
CA THR A 52 -7.15 2.92 -2.22
C THR A 52 -6.30 1.76 -2.74
N ILE A 53 -5.90 0.88 -1.84
CA ILE A 53 -4.86 -0.11 -2.08
C ILE A 53 -5.45 -1.52 -2.18
N ALA A 54 -4.97 -2.28 -3.15
CA ALA A 54 -5.34 -3.68 -3.34
C ALA A 54 -4.44 -4.62 -2.54
N ASP A 55 -5.04 -5.57 -1.82
CA ASP A 55 -4.32 -6.65 -1.15
C ASP A 55 -4.26 -7.95 -1.97
N ASP A 56 -5.30 -8.18 -2.79
CA ASP A 56 -5.42 -9.31 -3.71
C ASP A 56 -6.13 -8.90 -5.02
N LEU A 57 -6.39 -9.87 -5.92
CA LEU A 57 -7.03 -9.58 -7.21
C LEU A 57 -8.46 -9.05 -7.09
N ASP A 58 -9.24 -9.52 -6.12
CA ASP A 58 -10.61 -9.04 -5.95
C ASP A 58 -10.60 -7.62 -5.41
N ALA A 59 -9.70 -7.34 -4.45
CA ALA A 59 -9.43 -5.98 -3.98
C ALA A 59 -8.89 -5.08 -5.11
N ALA A 60 -8.07 -5.60 -6.03
CA ALA A 60 -7.56 -4.84 -7.17
C ALA A 60 -8.67 -4.42 -8.14
N ARG A 61 -9.58 -5.34 -8.47
CA ARG A 61 -10.78 -5.03 -9.27
C ARG A 61 -11.63 -3.97 -8.58
N TRP A 62 -11.87 -4.16 -7.28
CA TRP A 62 -12.68 -3.25 -6.47
C TRP A 62 -12.05 -1.86 -6.37
N ALA A 63 -10.73 -1.78 -6.15
CA ALA A 63 -10.01 -0.52 -6.06
C ALA A 63 -10.12 0.31 -7.35
N VAL A 64 -9.97 -0.34 -8.52
CA VAL A 64 -10.17 0.32 -9.82
C VAL A 64 -11.62 0.77 -9.98
N GLN A 65 -12.59 -0.06 -9.59
CA GLN A 65 -14.00 0.29 -9.65
C GLN A 65 -14.35 1.49 -8.73
N ALA A 66 -13.79 1.53 -7.52
CA ALA A 66 -13.95 2.64 -6.59
C ALA A 66 -13.36 3.95 -7.14
N ALA A 67 -12.25 3.85 -7.89
CA ALA A 67 -11.65 5.00 -8.57
C ALA A 67 -12.57 5.59 -9.66
N ASP A 68 -13.46 4.79 -10.25
CA ASP A 68 -14.47 5.27 -11.21
C ASP A 68 -15.71 5.87 -10.54
N TRP A 69 -16.01 5.47 -9.30
CA TRP A 69 -17.20 5.94 -8.58
C TRP A 69 -17.09 7.37 -8.05
N ASP A 70 -15.88 7.82 -7.69
CA ASP A 70 -15.68 9.16 -7.16
C ASP A 70 -14.38 9.80 -7.68
N PRO A 71 -14.43 11.06 -8.16
CA PRO A 71 -13.27 11.73 -8.74
C PRO A 71 -12.09 11.87 -7.77
N ARG A 72 -12.32 11.84 -6.46
CA ARG A 72 -11.32 11.96 -5.40
C ARG A 72 -10.57 10.65 -5.09
N VAL A 73 -10.96 9.52 -5.70
CA VAL A 73 -10.32 8.22 -5.50
C VAL A 73 -9.35 7.90 -6.64
N TYR A 74 -8.16 7.44 -6.25
CA TYR A 74 -7.18 6.78 -7.09
C TYR A 74 -6.93 5.37 -6.56
N ALA A 75 -6.32 4.51 -7.37
CA ALA A 75 -6.04 3.13 -7.00
C ALA A 75 -4.55 2.80 -7.10
N ALA A 76 -4.10 1.87 -6.27
CA ALA A 76 -2.85 1.11 -6.48
C ALA A 76 -3.21 -0.36 -6.61
N VAL A 77 -2.55 -1.06 -7.56
CA VAL A 77 -2.83 -2.48 -7.81
C VAL A 77 -1.56 -3.32 -7.76
N ALA A 78 -1.61 -4.42 -7.01
CA ALA A 78 -0.61 -5.47 -6.95
C ALA A 78 -1.19 -6.69 -6.20
N LEU A 79 -0.35 -7.67 -5.89
CA LEU A 79 -0.61 -8.66 -4.84
C LEU A 79 0.26 -8.38 -3.62
N HIS A 80 -0.38 -8.29 -2.46
CA HIS A 80 0.29 -8.16 -1.17
C HIS A 80 1.21 -9.37 -0.93
N PRO A 81 2.39 -9.21 -0.28
CA PRO A 81 3.35 -10.30 -0.05
C PRO A 81 2.71 -11.55 0.55
N THR A 82 1.83 -11.41 1.53
CA THR A 82 1.15 -12.57 2.16
C THR A 82 0.30 -13.39 1.18
N ARG A 83 -0.12 -12.81 0.05
CA ARG A 83 -0.94 -13.43 -1.00
C ARG A 83 -0.15 -13.75 -2.28
N ALA A 84 1.17 -13.56 -2.28
CA ALA A 84 2.03 -13.72 -3.45
C ALA A 84 1.97 -15.12 -4.13
N HIS A 85 1.52 -16.15 -3.43
CA HIS A 85 1.31 -17.49 -4.01
C HIS A 85 0.22 -17.51 -5.10
N ALA A 86 -0.63 -16.48 -5.17
CA ALA A 86 -1.69 -16.34 -6.17
C ALA A 86 -1.23 -15.72 -7.50
N LEU A 87 0.06 -15.36 -7.65
CA LEU A 87 0.60 -14.73 -8.86
C LEU A 87 0.80 -15.72 -10.03
N THR A 88 -0.30 -16.23 -10.55
CA THR A 88 -0.36 -17.03 -11.79
C THR A 88 -0.23 -16.13 -13.04
N ASP A 89 -0.05 -16.72 -14.22
CA ASP A 89 -0.03 -15.97 -15.48
C ASP A 89 -1.33 -15.19 -15.74
N ALA A 90 -2.48 -15.77 -15.35
CA ALA A 90 -3.76 -15.08 -15.43
C ALA A 90 -3.82 -13.86 -14.49
N ALA A 91 -3.30 -14.01 -13.27
CA ALA A 91 -3.20 -12.91 -12.31
C ALA A 91 -2.28 -11.80 -12.83
N ARG A 92 -1.13 -12.16 -13.44
CA ARG A 92 -0.21 -11.21 -14.05
C ARG A 92 -0.87 -10.40 -15.17
N ALA A 93 -1.55 -11.09 -16.10
CA ALA A 93 -2.26 -10.44 -17.19
C ALA A 93 -3.37 -9.50 -16.70
N GLU A 94 -4.08 -9.91 -15.65
CA GLU A 94 -5.14 -9.09 -15.06
C GLU A 94 -4.59 -7.84 -14.36
N ILE A 95 -3.55 -7.97 -13.54
CA ILE A 95 -2.91 -6.83 -12.88
C ILE A 95 -2.33 -5.87 -13.93
N GLU A 96 -1.73 -6.38 -15.01
CA GLU A 96 -1.28 -5.56 -16.14
C GLU A 96 -2.43 -4.77 -16.79
N ALA A 97 -3.58 -5.40 -17.01
CA ALA A 97 -4.76 -4.74 -17.57
C ALA A 97 -5.32 -3.66 -16.62
N LEU A 98 -5.43 -3.96 -15.33
CA LEU A 98 -5.87 -3.01 -14.31
C LEU A 98 -4.89 -1.83 -14.20
N ALA A 99 -3.58 -2.09 -14.23
CA ALA A 99 -2.56 -1.06 -14.16
C ALA A 99 -2.63 -0.04 -15.31
N ALA A 100 -3.16 -0.43 -16.47
CA ALA A 100 -3.37 0.49 -17.60
C ALA A 100 -4.47 1.53 -17.34
N HIS A 101 -5.30 1.35 -16.31
CA HIS A 101 -6.37 2.28 -15.99
C HIS A 101 -5.82 3.67 -15.61
N PRO A 102 -6.38 4.79 -16.13
CA PRO A 102 -5.83 6.14 -15.93
C PRO A 102 -5.82 6.61 -14.48
N ARG A 103 -6.69 6.03 -13.64
CA ARG A 103 -6.78 6.35 -12.20
C ARG A 103 -5.99 5.39 -11.31
N VAL A 104 -5.33 4.39 -11.89
CA VAL A 104 -4.34 3.59 -11.16
C VAL A 104 -3.03 4.35 -11.18
N VAL A 105 -2.56 4.78 -10.02
CA VAL A 105 -1.42 5.71 -9.91
C VAL A 105 -0.14 5.05 -9.40
N ALA A 106 -0.21 3.82 -8.89
CA ALA A 106 0.95 3.08 -8.40
C ALA A 106 0.78 1.56 -8.62
N ILE A 107 1.91 0.86 -8.62
CA ILE A 107 1.94 -0.60 -8.50
C ILE A 107 2.20 -0.93 -7.04
N GLY A 108 1.19 -1.45 -6.35
CA GLY A 108 1.24 -1.78 -4.93
C GLY A 108 -0.13 -2.07 -4.31
N GLU A 109 -0.20 -2.59 -3.09
CA GLU A 109 0.97 -2.84 -2.24
C GLU A 109 1.64 -4.20 -2.57
N THR A 110 2.95 -4.17 -2.77
CA THR A 110 3.78 -5.37 -3.01
C THR A 110 5.01 -5.32 -2.12
N GLY A 111 5.83 -6.36 -2.04
CA GLY A 111 7.06 -6.33 -1.24
C GLY A 111 7.32 -7.62 -0.52
N MET A 112 7.79 -7.53 0.73
CA MET A 112 8.17 -8.69 1.55
C MET A 112 7.60 -8.56 2.97
N ASP A 113 7.07 -9.66 3.48
CA ASP A 113 6.59 -9.82 4.84
C ASP A 113 7.08 -11.16 5.40
N LEU A 114 8.10 -11.11 6.26
CA LEU A 114 8.67 -12.29 6.91
C LEU A 114 8.08 -12.56 8.29
N TYR A 115 7.15 -11.70 8.74
CA TYR A 115 6.50 -11.87 10.04
C TYR A 115 5.41 -12.96 9.98
N TRP A 116 4.56 -12.95 8.96
CA TRP A 116 3.39 -13.85 8.86
C TRP A 116 3.65 -15.29 8.39
N PRO A 117 4.65 -15.60 7.54
CA PRO A 117 4.94 -16.98 7.15
C PRO A 117 5.09 -17.89 8.37
N GLY A 118 4.28 -18.96 8.43
CA GLY A 118 4.26 -19.90 9.55
C GLY A 118 3.41 -19.49 10.76
N ARG A 119 2.89 -18.26 10.82
CA ARG A 119 1.93 -17.80 11.84
C ARG A 119 0.48 -17.82 11.37
N PHE A 120 0.27 -17.73 10.07
CA PHE A 120 -1.04 -17.72 9.43
C PHE A 120 -1.04 -18.73 8.28
N ASP A 121 -2.07 -19.58 8.24
CA ASP A 121 -2.22 -20.58 7.18
C ASP A 121 -2.58 -19.91 5.84
N GLY A 122 -2.03 -20.42 4.75
CA GLY A 122 -2.18 -19.82 3.42
C GLY A 122 -1.36 -18.55 3.18
N CYS A 123 -0.44 -18.17 4.07
CA CYS A 123 0.54 -17.12 3.78
C CYS A 123 1.57 -17.61 2.74
N ALA A 124 1.87 -16.78 1.74
CA ALA A 124 2.90 -17.08 0.76
C ALA A 124 4.28 -17.24 1.41
N ARG A 125 5.05 -18.21 0.93
CA ARG A 125 6.42 -18.47 1.39
C ARG A 125 7.36 -17.36 0.91
N PRO A 126 8.47 -17.07 1.62
CA PRO A 126 9.40 -16.01 1.24
C PRO A 126 9.86 -16.06 -0.22
N ALA A 127 10.13 -17.26 -0.77
CA ALA A 127 10.51 -17.42 -2.17
C ALA A 127 9.42 -16.94 -3.16
N GLN A 128 8.14 -17.19 -2.85
CA GLN A 128 7.01 -16.74 -3.67
C GLN A 128 6.81 -15.22 -3.56
N GLN A 129 7.02 -14.65 -2.36
CA GLN A 129 7.01 -13.20 -2.16
C GLN A 129 8.09 -12.53 -2.99
N ARG A 130 9.31 -13.08 -2.96
CA ARG A 130 10.46 -12.57 -3.73
C ARG A 130 10.18 -12.55 -5.23
N GLU A 131 9.65 -13.64 -5.78
CA GLU A 131 9.30 -13.72 -7.19
C GLU A 131 8.20 -12.72 -7.57
N SER A 132 7.16 -12.64 -6.74
CA SER A 132 6.06 -11.69 -6.95
C SER A 132 6.55 -10.25 -6.89
N PHE A 133 7.39 -9.92 -5.91
CA PHE A 133 7.92 -8.58 -5.75
C PHE A 133 8.81 -8.17 -6.93
N ALA A 134 9.71 -9.05 -7.37
CA ALA A 134 10.54 -8.83 -8.56
C ALA A 134 9.69 -8.59 -9.82
N TRP A 135 8.61 -9.35 -10.00
CA TRP A 135 7.71 -9.14 -11.13
C TRP A 135 6.98 -7.78 -11.07
N HIS A 136 6.50 -7.36 -9.90
CA HIS A 136 5.85 -6.05 -9.73
C HIS A 136 6.84 -4.90 -9.92
N ILE A 137 8.12 -5.05 -9.55
CA ILE A 137 9.18 -4.08 -9.88
C ILE A 137 9.30 -3.90 -11.39
N GLU A 138 9.34 -4.98 -12.16
CA GLU A 138 9.38 -4.90 -13.62
C GLU A 138 8.10 -4.31 -14.21
N LEU A 139 6.93 -4.57 -13.61
CA LEU A 139 5.69 -3.92 -14.02
C LEU A 139 5.72 -2.41 -13.77
N ALA A 140 6.20 -1.96 -12.61
CA ALA A 140 6.35 -0.55 -12.28
C ALA A 140 7.29 0.15 -13.27
N LYS A 141 8.41 -0.49 -13.64
CA LYS A 141 9.34 0.01 -14.66
C LYS A 141 8.70 0.13 -16.03
N ARG A 142 7.99 -0.91 -16.51
CA ARG A 142 7.32 -0.89 -17.82
C ARG A 142 6.20 0.14 -17.92
N THR A 143 5.46 0.34 -16.82
CA THR A 143 4.33 1.29 -16.78
C THR A 143 4.76 2.72 -16.43
N GLY A 144 5.99 2.91 -15.96
CA GLY A 144 6.49 4.19 -15.46
C GLY A 144 5.81 4.66 -14.17
N LYS A 145 5.07 3.78 -13.49
CA LYS A 145 4.35 4.12 -12.26
C LYS A 145 5.24 3.91 -11.03
N PRO A 146 5.04 4.71 -9.96
CA PRO A 146 5.65 4.44 -8.67
C PRO A 146 5.40 3.02 -8.17
N LEU A 147 6.41 2.45 -7.53
CA LEU A 147 6.30 1.19 -6.80
C LEU A 147 6.02 1.50 -5.33
N MET A 148 4.94 0.95 -4.79
CA MET A 148 4.55 1.09 -3.38
C MET A 148 4.80 -0.22 -2.63
N ILE A 149 5.69 -0.16 -1.64
CA ILE A 149 6.33 -1.29 -0.99
C ILE A 149 5.81 -1.48 0.44
N HIS A 150 5.20 -2.64 0.69
CA HIS A 150 5.07 -3.26 2.00
C HIS A 150 6.41 -3.83 2.44
N ASN A 151 6.82 -3.50 3.64
CA ASN A 151 7.99 -4.10 4.27
C ASN A 151 7.68 -4.41 5.74
N ARG A 152 7.83 -5.68 6.12
CA ARG A 152 7.70 -6.12 7.51
C ARG A 152 8.71 -7.20 7.84
N ASP A 153 9.61 -6.89 8.78
CA ASP A 153 10.72 -7.74 9.22
C ASP A 153 11.56 -8.29 8.05
N ALA A 154 11.70 -7.51 6.96
CA ALA A 154 12.24 -7.96 5.68
C ALA A 154 13.15 -6.91 5.00
N ASP A 155 13.74 -5.99 5.77
CA ASP A 155 14.53 -4.86 5.25
C ASP A 155 15.61 -5.33 4.27
N ALA A 156 16.40 -6.34 4.66
CA ALA A 156 17.50 -6.85 3.84
C ALA A 156 17.01 -7.50 2.55
N GLU A 157 15.92 -8.27 2.62
CA GLU A 157 15.32 -8.97 1.49
C GLU A 157 14.70 -8.00 0.49
N VAL A 158 14.04 -6.94 0.97
CA VAL A 158 13.49 -5.89 0.10
C VAL A 158 14.62 -5.20 -0.67
N LEU A 159 15.69 -4.80 0.03
CA LEU A 159 16.85 -4.14 -0.59
C LEU A 159 17.55 -5.05 -1.59
N ASP A 160 17.72 -6.32 -1.27
CA ASP A 160 18.33 -7.30 -2.16
C ASP A 160 17.52 -7.51 -3.44
N VAL A 161 16.19 -7.59 -3.35
CA VAL A 161 15.33 -7.68 -4.54
C VAL A 161 15.35 -6.40 -5.37
N LEU A 162 15.30 -5.22 -4.72
CA LEU A 162 15.40 -3.93 -5.41
C LEU A 162 16.74 -3.77 -6.12
N ALA A 163 17.85 -4.22 -5.51
CA ALA A 163 19.16 -4.21 -6.13
C ALA A 163 19.24 -5.18 -7.32
N ALA A 164 18.70 -6.40 -7.16
CA ALA A 164 18.76 -7.43 -8.19
C ALA A 164 17.89 -7.12 -9.42
N ALA A 165 16.66 -6.64 -9.22
CA ALA A 165 15.74 -6.27 -10.30
C ALA A 165 16.02 -4.85 -10.86
N GLY A 166 16.72 -4.02 -10.08
CA GLY A 166 16.90 -2.60 -10.35
C GLY A 166 15.63 -1.82 -10.00
N ALA A 167 15.73 -0.95 -9.00
CA ALA A 167 14.62 -0.14 -8.53
C ALA A 167 14.02 0.76 -9.65
N PRO A 168 12.70 0.95 -9.69
CA PRO A 168 12.07 1.92 -10.58
C PRO A 168 12.44 3.36 -10.18
N ALA A 169 12.12 4.32 -11.06
CA ALA A 169 12.44 5.73 -10.85
C ALA A 169 11.83 6.32 -9.57
N THR A 170 10.64 5.84 -9.18
CA THR A 170 9.94 6.28 -7.97
C THR A 170 9.59 5.07 -7.12
N VAL A 171 10.05 5.09 -5.87
CA VAL A 171 9.77 4.08 -4.86
C VAL A 171 9.18 4.75 -3.63
N LEU A 172 8.10 4.17 -3.12
CA LEU A 172 7.42 4.57 -1.90
C LEU A 172 7.39 3.38 -0.95
N PHE A 173 7.88 3.56 0.28
CA PHE A 173 7.66 2.60 1.36
C PHE A 173 6.39 2.99 2.10
N SER A 174 5.35 2.18 1.98
CA SER A 174 4.09 2.34 2.70
C SER A 174 4.27 1.90 4.15
N CYS A 175 3.55 2.59 5.05
CA CYS A 175 3.51 2.28 6.48
C CYS A 175 4.90 2.01 7.12
N PHE A 176 5.88 2.88 6.85
CA PHE A 176 7.27 2.66 7.27
C PHE A 176 7.39 2.42 8.77
N TRP A 177 7.95 1.27 9.14
CA TRP A 177 8.11 0.84 10.54
C TRP A 177 9.55 0.37 10.84
N SER A 178 10.47 0.46 9.87
CA SER A 178 11.86 0.01 10.02
C SER A 178 12.73 0.99 10.83
N GLY A 179 13.94 0.56 11.15
CA GLY A 179 14.90 1.33 11.93
C GLY A 179 15.54 2.52 11.18
N PRO A 180 16.31 3.37 11.88
CA PRO A 180 16.94 4.56 11.31
C PRO A 180 17.95 4.25 10.19
N GLU A 181 18.56 3.07 10.19
CA GLU A 181 19.47 2.64 9.11
C GLU A 181 18.72 2.48 7.79
N MET A 182 17.60 1.74 7.81
CA MET A 182 16.73 1.59 6.63
C MET A 182 16.19 2.93 6.15
N ALA A 183 15.80 3.82 7.07
CA ALA A 183 15.35 5.16 6.72
C ALA A 183 16.43 5.96 5.97
N ARG A 184 17.69 5.91 6.44
CA ARG A 184 18.83 6.57 5.75
C ARG A 184 19.06 5.99 4.37
N THR A 185 19.08 4.66 4.24
CA THR A 185 19.20 3.98 2.95
C THR A 185 18.13 4.46 1.96
N CYS A 186 16.87 4.54 2.40
CA CYS A 186 15.79 5.04 1.54
C CYS A 186 16.00 6.50 1.14
N VAL A 187 16.39 7.37 2.07
CA VAL A 187 16.63 8.80 1.79
C VAL A 187 17.81 8.98 0.83
N ASP A 188 18.92 8.27 1.04
CA ASP A 188 20.11 8.32 0.19
C ASP A 188 19.80 7.81 -1.23
N ALA A 189 18.87 6.86 -1.37
CA ALA A 189 18.36 6.37 -2.64
C ALA A 189 17.28 7.26 -3.28
N GLY A 190 16.84 8.34 -2.60
CA GLY A 190 15.78 9.24 -3.07
C GLY A 190 14.36 8.65 -2.99
N TRP A 191 14.17 7.61 -2.19
CA TRP A 191 12.87 6.94 -2.00
C TRP A 191 12.01 7.67 -0.95
N VAL A 192 10.69 7.60 -1.14
CA VAL A 192 9.71 8.27 -0.26
C VAL A 192 9.30 7.31 0.86
N LEU A 193 9.22 7.82 2.08
CA LEU A 193 8.73 7.08 3.25
C LEU A 193 7.36 7.62 3.67
N SER A 194 6.34 6.77 3.68
CA SER A 194 5.03 7.09 4.24
C SER A 194 5.00 6.78 5.74
N VAL A 195 4.50 7.72 6.53
CA VAL A 195 4.38 7.59 7.99
C VAL A 195 2.91 7.70 8.37
N PHE A 196 2.40 6.72 9.12
CA PHE A 196 1.04 6.72 9.63
C PHE A 196 1.00 7.15 11.12
N GLY A 197 -0.18 7.53 11.62
CA GLY A 197 -0.37 8.19 12.92
C GLY A 197 0.09 7.41 14.17
N THR A 198 0.69 6.23 14.03
CA THR A 198 1.24 5.42 15.13
C THR A 198 2.63 5.84 15.62
N VAL A 199 3.13 7.03 15.26
CA VAL A 199 4.27 7.68 15.95
C VAL A 199 4.01 7.83 17.48
N ARG A 200 2.81 7.49 17.98
CA ARG A 200 2.44 7.35 19.39
C ARG A 200 2.20 5.93 19.94
N PHE A 201 2.69 4.85 19.33
CA PHE A 201 2.69 3.52 19.98
C PHE A 201 4.07 3.16 20.53
N ARG A 202 4.23 3.41 21.84
CA ARG A 202 5.08 2.81 22.90
C ARG A 202 6.48 2.18 22.66
N ASN A 203 6.95 1.96 21.44
CA ASN A 203 8.28 1.43 21.12
C ASN A 203 9.15 2.38 20.26
N ALA A 204 8.66 3.59 19.94
CA ALA A 204 9.42 4.61 19.18
C ALA A 204 10.48 5.34 20.03
N HIS A 205 11.22 4.63 20.88
CA HIS A 205 12.39 5.22 21.57
C HIS A 205 13.54 5.50 20.60
N ASP A 206 13.68 4.69 19.54
CA ASP A 206 14.79 4.80 18.59
C ASP A 206 14.56 5.81 17.46
N LEU A 207 13.33 6.28 17.25
CA LEU A 207 12.98 7.22 16.17
C LEU A 207 13.01 8.71 16.61
N ARG A 208 13.34 9.00 17.87
CA ARG A 208 13.39 10.38 18.41
C ARG A 208 14.79 10.95 18.57
N ALA A 209 15.83 10.22 18.20
CA ALA A 209 17.20 10.69 18.23
C ALA A 209 17.69 10.91 16.79
N GLY A 210 17.42 12.10 16.26
CA GLY A 210 17.89 12.61 14.97
C GLY A 210 17.64 14.10 14.88
#